data_AF-A0A937QQG0-F1
#
_entry.id   AF-A0A937QQG0-F1
#
_cell.length_a   1.000
_cell.length_b   1.000
_cell.length_c   1.000
_cell.angle_alpha   90.00
_cell.angle_beta   90.00
_cell.angle_gamma   90.00
#
_symmetry.space_group_name_H-M   'P 1'
#
loop_
_entity.id
_entity.type
_entity.pdbx_description
1 polymer ?
#
loop_
_entity_poly.entity_id
_entity_poly.type
_entity_poly.pdbx_seq_one_letter_code
_entity_poly.pdbx_strand_id
1 'polypeptide(L)'
;MHKRRGFTLIELLVVIAIIAILMAILMPALERVKEQARGVACMSNQKTMGLAYVMYADENDSSMCGGMARYAPTNGVPPWVMPPLDYQGAGNYSQMPSGAVTLEQRHNGLREGALFPYIKDIGAYHCPGDDRIRRGTSEGRDSSRLLYRSYSLPDYLRATARSDPRKTTDFTSPATKMLFVEEIYDAGGVNHNVDGWSYNPGTNSLWDPLGVFHSNSCTFSFMDGHAAVTKWTDKRTVIYFMSRSQAASMGFGKNSQFNPPNEDLLWLDAHYPGKTLYAQ
;
A
#
# COMPACT_ATOMS: atom_id res chain seq x y z
N MET A 1 -55.87 -35.88 20.31
CA MET A 1 -54.40 -35.90 20.45
C MET A 1 -53.77 -36.03 19.08
N HIS A 2 -53.24 -34.95 18.49
CA HIS A 2 -52.48 -35.05 17.23
C HIS A 2 -51.08 -35.58 17.52
N LYS A 3 -50.76 -36.79 17.04
CA LYS A 3 -49.39 -37.33 17.09
C LYS A 3 -48.48 -36.41 16.27
N ARG A 4 -47.58 -35.68 16.93
CA ARG A 4 -46.50 -34.96 16.25
C ARG A 4 -45.62 -35.99 15.55
N ARG A 5 -45.48 -35.88 14.23
CA ARG A 5 -44.52 -36.67 13.46
C ARG A 5 -43.11 -36.17 13.82
N GLY A 6 -42.26 -37.07 14.31
CA GLY A 6 -40.85 -36.78 14.57
C GLY A 6 -40.05 -36.87 13.27
N PHE A 7 -38.98 -36.08 13.18
CA PHE A 7 -38.02 -36.15 12.08
C PHE A 7 -37.32 -37.52 12.09
N THR A 8 -37.22 -38.17 10.93
CA THR A 8 -36.45 -39.40 10.79
C THR A 8 -34.96 -39.10 10.64
N LEU A 9 -34.11 -40.07 11.01
CA LEU A 9 -32.66 -39.98 10.84
C LEU A 9 -32.28 -39.72 9.37
N ILE A 10 -33.00 -40.33 8.43
CA ILE A 10 -32.75 -40.19 6.99
C ILE A 10 -33.06 -38.78 6.52
N GLU A 11 -34.19 -38.20 6.94
CA GLU A 11 -34.54 -36.81 6.59
C GLU A 11 -33.50 -35.82 7.12
N LEU A 12 -33.02 -36.03 8.35
CA LEU A 12 -31.95 -35.19 8.91
C LEU A 12 -30.65 -35.34 8.11
N LEU A 13 -30.29 -36.56 7.73
CA LEU A 13 -29.06 -36.86 6.98
C LEU A 13 -29.07 -36.23 5.58
N VAL A 14 -30.21 -36.26 4.89
CA VAL A 14 -30.36 -35.62 3.57
C VAL A 14 -30.21 -34.10 3.68
N VAL A 15 -30.78 -33.48 4.72
CA VAL A 15 -30.68 -32.03 4.92
C VAL A 15 -29.24 -31.60 5.17
N ILE A 16 -28.50 -32.29 6.04
CA ILE A 16 -27.09 -31.94 6.28
C ILE A 16 -26.24 -32.18 5.02
N ALA A 17 -26.54 -33.21 4.22
CA ALA A 17 -25.84 -33.46 2.96
C ALA A 17 -26.05 -32.32 1.96
N ILE A 18 -27.29 -31.81 1.84
CA ILE A 18 -27.61 -30.67 0.97
C ILE A 18 -26.89 -29.41 1.48
N ILE A 19 -26.93 -29.11 2.78
CA ILE A 19 -26.23 -27.96 3.37
C ILE A 19 -24.71 -28.06 3.10
N ALA A 20 -24.12 -29.25 3.26
CA ALA A 20 -22.69 -29.47 3.01
C ALA A 20 -22.32 -29.20 1.55
N ILE A 21 -23.13 -29.67 0.58
CA ILE A 21 -22.92 -29.41 -0.85
C ILE A 21 -23.03 -27.91 -1.15
N LEU A 22 -24.04 -27.23 -0.60
CA LEU A 22 -24.23 -25.80 -0.79
C LEU A 22 -23.06 -25.00 -0.21
N MET A 23 -22.59 -25.33 1.01
CA MET A 23 -21.44 -24.67 1.62
C MET A 23 -20.14 -24.91 0.85
N ALA A 24 -19.93 -26.10 0.30
CA ALA A 24 -18.75 -26.42 -0.50
C ALA A 24 -18.61 -25.53 -1.75
N ILE A 25 -19.73 -25.11 -2.34
CA ILE A 25 -19.75 -24.20 -3.50
C ILE A 25 -19.72 -22.74 -3.06
N LEU A 26 -20.41 -22.40 -1.97
CA LEU A 26 -20.56 -21.01 -1.51
C LEU A 26 -19.29 -20.45 -0.87
N MET A 27 -18.52 -21.27 -0.14
CA MET A 27 -17.33 -20.80 0.58
C MET A 27 -16.22 -20.29 -0.37
N PRO A 28 -15.82 -21.01 -1.43
CA PRO A 28 -14.86 -20.51 -2.41
C PRO A 28 -15.35 -19.25 -3.16
N ALA A 29 -16.66 -19.19 -3.45
CA ALA A 29 -17.25 -18.02 -4.09
C ALA A 29 -17.20 -16.78 -3.18
N LEU A 30 -17.54 -16.94 -1.90
CA LEU A 30 -17.54 -15.86 -0.93
C LEU A 30 -16.13 -15.32 -0.67
N GLU A 31 -15.11 -16.18 -0.66
CA GLU A 31 -13.70 -15.76 -0.54
C GLU A 31 -13.28 -14.86 -1.71
N ARG A 32 -13.61 -15.25 -2.94
CA ARG A 32 -13.36 -14.42 -4.14
C ARG A 32 -14.06 -13.07 -4.07
N VAL A 33 -15.33 -13.05 -3.64
CA VAL A 33 -16.11 -11.81 -3.48
C VAL A 33 -15.49 -10.90 -2.43
N LYS A 34 -15.08 -11.44 -1.28
CA LYS A 34 -14.41 -10.66 -0.22
C LYS A 34 -13.10 -10.05 -0.72
N GLU A 35 -12.34 -10.80 -1.50
CA GLU A 35 -11.08 -10.33 -2.08
C GLU A 35 -11.28 -9.19 -3.09
N GLN A 36 -12.29 -9.31 -3.96
CA GLN A 36 -12.68 -8.23 -4.86
C GLN A 36 -13.16 -6.98 -4.10
N ALA A 37 -13.96 -7.16 -3.05
CA ALA A 37 -14.44 -6.06 -2.21
C ALA A 37 -13.29 -5.32 -1.51
N ARG A 38 -12.27 -6.04 -1.04
CA ARG A 38 -11.04 -5.44 -0.49
C ARG A 38 -10.32 -4.58 -1.52
N GLY A 39 -10.20 -5.07 -2.77
CA GLY A 39 -9.60 -4.30 -3.85
C GLY A 39 -10.34 -3.01 -4.18
N VAL A 40 -11.68 -3.06 -4.21
CA VAL A 40 -12.52 -1.86 -4.40
C VAL A 40 -12.35 -0.86 -3.25
N ALA A 41 -12.34 -1.34 -2.00
CA ALA A 41 -12.11 -0.49 -0.84
C ALA A 41 -10.71 0.14 -0.87
N CYS A 42 -9.68 -0.62 -1.22
CA CYS A 42 -8.32 -0.12 -1.36
C CYS A 42 -8.21 0.95 -2.45
N MET A 43 -8.84 0.75 -3.62
CA MET A 43 -8.89 1.74 -4.69
C MET A 43 -9.62 3.03 -4.23
N SER A 44 -10.67 2.89 -3.42
CA SER A 44 -11.37 4.05 -2.82
C SER A 44 -10.47 4.81 -1.85
N ASN A 45 -9.66 4.11 -1.04
CA ASN A 45 -8.66 4.72 -0.16
C ASN A 45 -7.61 5.47 -0.98
N GLN A 46 -7.04 4.85 -2.03
CA GLN A 46 -6.10 5.51 -2.93
C GLN A 46 -6.68 6.78 -3.57
N LYS A 47 -7.94 6.75 -4.02
CA LYS A 47 -8.61 7.93 -4.56
C LYS A 47 -8.73 9.03 -3.50
N THR A 48 -9.04 8.67 -2.26
CA THR A 48 -9.09 9.61 -1.13
C THR A 48 -7.72 10.24 -0.87
N MET A 49 -6.65 9.43 -0.87
CA MET A 49 -5.27 9.90 -0.74
C MET A 49 -4.86 10.84 -1.88
N GLY A 50 -5.19 10.49 -3.12
CA GLY A 50 -4.92 11.31 -4.30
C GLY A 50 -5.62 12.66 -4.27
N LEU A 51 -6.93 12.66 -3.99
CA LEU A 51 -7.71 13.90 -3.87
C LEU A 51 -7.20 14.77 -2.73
N ALA A 52 -6.87 14.19 -1.58
CA ALA A 52 -6.29 14.92 -0.45
C ALA A 52 -4.98 15.61 -0.83
N TYR A 53 -4.14 14.95 -1.63
CA TYR A 53 -2.90 15.54 -2.12
C TYR A 53 -3.16 16.71 -3.08
N VAL A 54 -4.13 16.57 -3.98
CA VAL A 54 -4.52 17.65 -4.91
C VAL A 54 -5.05 18.86 -4.13
N MET A 55 -5.91 18.65 -3.14
CA MET A 55 -6.42 19.71 -2.27
C MET A 55 -5.30 20.38 -1.48
N TYR A 56 -4.38 19.59 -0.91
CA TYR A 56 -3.20 20.13 -0.23
C TYR A 56 -2.37 21.01 -1.15
N ALA A 57 -2.07 20.54 -2.36
CA ALA A 57 -1.26 21.31 -3.31
C ALA A 57 -1.96 22.61 -3.74
N ASP A 58 -3.28 22.59 -3.95
CA ASP A 58 -4.07 23.77 -4.29
C ASP A 58 -3.99 24.85 -3.20
N GLU A 59 -4.10 24.47 -1.93
CA GLU A 59 -4.02 25.40 -0.79
C GLU A 59 -2.58 25.87 -0.47
N ASN A 60 -1.55 25.25 -1.08
CA ASN A 60 -0.13 25.49 -0.76
C ASN A 60 0.69 25.92 -1.99
N ASP A 61 0.15 26.76 -2.88
CA ASP A 61 0.86 27.29 -4.07
C ASP A 61 1.44 26.20 -5.00
N SER A 62 0.68 25.12 -5.17
CA SER A 62 1.07 23.88 -5.87
C SER A 62 2.23 23.13 -5.20
N SER A 63 2.61 23.46 -3.97
CA SER A 63 3.69 22.79 -3.26
C SER A 63 3.37 21.34 -2.93
N MET A 64 4.38 20.50 -3.03
CA MET A 64 4.30 19.09 -2.65
C MET A 64 4.57 18.91 -1.15
N CYS A 65 3.89 17.95 -0.53
CA CYS A 65 4.36 17.35 0.73
C CYS A 65 5.24 16.13 0.41
N GLY A 66 6.32 15.96 1.16
CA GLY A 66 7.36 14.99 0.87
C GLY A 66 6.97 13.58 1.31
N GLY A 67 7.35 12.57 0.51
CA GLY A 67 7.06 11.14 0.74
C GLY A 67 7.76 10.47 1.93
N MET A 68 8.77 11.10 2.51
CA MET A 68 9.54 10.53 3.62
C MET A 68 8.86 10.81 4.96
N ALA A 69 8.71 9.80 5.81
CA ALA A 69 8.20 9.96 7.17
C ALA A 69 9.25 10.64 8.05
N ARG A 70 8.96 11.87 8.49
CA ARG A 70 9.85 12.70 9.32
C ARG A 70 9.04 13.34 10.45
N TYR A 71 9.70 13.69 11.56
CA TYR A 71 9.06 14.41 12.66
C TYR A 71 9.01 15.94 12.46
N ALA A 72 9.60 16.44 11.37
CA ALA A 72 9.67 17.85 11.05
C ALA A 72 9.85 18.05 9.53
N PRO A 73 9.50 19.24 8.99
CA PRO A 73 9.79 19.58 7.61
C PRO A 73 11.28 19.47 7.29
N THR A 74 11.60 18.97 6.10
CA THR A 74 12.97 18.87 5.60
C THR A 74 13.13 19.79 4.40
N ASN A 75 14.06 20.75 4.46
CA ASN A 75 14.25 21.75 3.40
C ASN A 75 12.93 22.45 3.00
N GLY A 76 12.12 22.84 4.00
CA GLY A 76 10.84 23.52 3.79
C GLY A 76 9.70 22.65 3.29
N VAL A 77 9.91 21.36 3.06
CA VAL A 77 8.84 20.43 2.65
C VAL A 77 8.33 19.64 3.86
N PRO A 78 7.03 19.75 4.20
CA PRO A 78 6.46 18.97 5.28
C PRO A 78 6.27 17.51 4.86
N PRO A 79 6.38 16.55 5.78
CA PRO A 79 6.15 15.15 5.49
C PRO A 79 4.64 14.87 5.36
N TRP A 80 4.25 14.02 4.42
CA TRP A 80 2.84 13.63 4.25
C TRP A 80 2.29 12.84 5.44
N VAL A 81 3.17 12.14 6.17
CA VAL A 81 2.92 11.42 7.44
C VAL A 81 4.15 11.50 8.32
N MET A 82 3.97 11.44 9.64
CA MET A 82 5.07 11.31 10.59
C MET A 82 5.28 9.86 11.05
N PRO A 83 6.48 9.52 11.56
CA PRO A 83 6.69 8.27 12.29
C PRO A 83 5.82 8.20 13.56
N PRO A 84 5.76 7.03 14.24
CA PRO A 84 4.95 6.86 15.44
C PRO A 84 5.28 7.89 16.53
N LEU A 85 4.26 8.42 17.20
CA LEU A 85 4.40 9.42 18.26
C LEU A 85 3.39 9.20 19.37
N ASP A 86 3.70 9.69 20.57
CA ASP A 86 2.86 9.56 21.75
C ASP A 86 2.43 10.94 22.27
N TYR A 87 1.12 11.16 22.39
CA TYR A 87 0.60 12.42 22.89
C TYR A 87 0.76 12.50 24.41
N GLN A 88 1.39 13.56 24.88
CA GLN A 88 1.62 13.81 26.31
C GLN A 88 0.57 14.74 26.93
N GLY A 89 -0.49 15.07 26.17
CA GLY A 89 -1.47 16.09 26.55
C GLY A 89 -0.99 17.51 26.21
N ALA A 90 -1.91 18.47 26.31
CA ALA A 90 -1.67 19.90 26.03
C ALA A 90 -1.05 20.20 24.64
N GLY A 91 -1.32 19.36 23.64
CA GLY A 91 -0.81 19.51 22.27
C GLY A 91 0.66 19.11 22.07
N ASN A 92 1.31 18.54 23.10
CA ASN A 92 2.69 18.05 22.99
C ASN A 92 2.72 16.57 22.64
N TYR A 93 3.75 16.15 21.90
CA TYR A 93 4.02 14.75 21.60
C TYR A 93 5.50 14.39 21.78
N SER A 94 5.75 13.13 22.12
CA SER A 94 7.07 12.52 22.11
C SER A 94 7.28 11.66 20.86
N GLN A 95 8.46 11.78 20.25
CA GLN A 95 8.88 10.94 19.14
C GLN A 95 9.12 9.51 19.63
N MET A 96 8.52 8.51 18.99
CA MET A 96 8.76 7.12 19.35
C MET A 96 9.87 6.54 18.47
N PRO A 97 10.99 6.05 19.06
CA PRO A 97 12.04 5.42 18.27
C PRO A 97 11.52 4.15 17.57
N SER A 98 12.21 3.72 16.51
CA SER A 98 11.96 2.42 15.90
C SER A 98 12.05 1.31 16.95
N GLY A 99 10.98 0.51 17.09
CA GLY A 99 10.87 -0.47 18.16
C GLY A 99 9.44 -0.94 18.39
N ALA A 100 9.17 -1.54 19.55
CA ALA A 100 7.80 -1.94 19.90
C ALA A 100 6.95 -0.70 20.20
N VAL A 101 6.11 -0.29 19.25
CA VAL A 101 5.13 0.82 19.42
C VAL A 101 3.71 0.30 19.28
N THR A 102 2.78 0.95 19.97
CA THR A 102 1.36 0.59 19.92
C THR A 102 0.73 0.98 18.59
N LEU A 103 -0.44 0.42 18.29
CA LEU A 103 -1.21 0.80 17.11
C LEU A 103 -1.59 2.29 17.16
N GLU A 104 -1.96 2.78 18.33
CA GLU A 104 -2.37 4.18 18.49
C GLU A 104 -1.20 5.16 18.29
N GLN A 105 0.00 4.82 18.76
CA GLN A 105 1.19 5.64 18.50
C GLN A 105 1.49 5.77 17.00
N ARG A 106 1.20 4.73 16.21
CA ARG A 106 1.32 4.78 14.75
C ARG A 106 0.26 5.70 14.15
N HIS A 107 -0.99 5.56 14.60
CA HIS A 107 -2.08 6.41 14.16
C HIS A 107 -1.79 7.89 14.46
N ASN A 108 -1.24 8.21 15.63
CA ASN A 108 -0.86 9.57 15.98
C ASN A 108 0.15 10.16 14.97
N GLY A 109 1.13 9.37 14.51
CA GLY A 109 2.06 9.78 13.46
C GLY A 109 1.38 10.13 12.14
N LEU A 110 0.33 9.38 11.78
CA LEU A 110 -0.49 9.69 10.60
C LEU A 110 -1.32 10.96 10.80
N ARG A 111 -1.85 11.20 12.01
CA ARG A 111 -2.64 12.40 12.33
C ARG A 111 -1.86 13.71 12.20
N GLU A 112 -0.57 13.67 12.51
CA GLU A 112 0.33 14.84 12.37
C GLU A 112 0.87 15.03 10.94
N GLY A 113 0.49 14.16 10.00
CA GLY A 113 0.88 14.28 8.60
C GLY A 113 0.20 15.44 7.88
N ALA A 114 0.89 16.04 6.90
CA ALA A 114 0.38 17.19 6.14
C ALA A 114 -0.97 16.93 5.40
N LEU A 115 -1.26 15.67 5.07
CA LEU A 115 -2.48 15.30 4.36
C LEU A 115 -3.66 14.96 5.28
N PHE A 116 -3.42 14.71 6.57
CA PHE A 116 -4.48 14.29 7.48
C PHE A 116 -5.64 15.29 7.60
N PRO A 117 -5.43 16.63 7.58
CA PRO A 117 -6.53 17.59 7.59
C PRO A 117 -7.53 17.46 6.42
N TYR A 118 -7.12 16.86 5.30
CA TYR A 118 -7.96 16.65 4.12
C TYR A 118 -8.60 15.26 4.11
N ILE A 119 -7.98 14.29 4.76
CA ILE A 119 -8.43 12.89 4.80
C ILE A 119 -9.37 12.66 5.99
N LYS A 120 -8.96 13.09 7.19
CA LYS A 120 -9.69 12.94 8.47
C LYS A 120 -10.16 11.51 8.81
N ASP A 121 -9.55 10.52 8.19
CA ASP A 121 -9.79 9.10 8.43
C ASP A 121 -8.47 8.33 8.40
N ILE A 122 -8.15 7.67 9.51
CA ILE A 122 -6.94 6.84 9.64
C ILE A 122 -7.06 5.58 8.79
N GLY A 123 -8.27 5.05 8.60
CA GLY A 123 -8.51 3.85 7.79
C GLY A 123 -8.08 4.02 6.33
N ALA A 124 -8.08 5.25 5.82
CA ALA A 124 -7.68 5.58 4.46
C ALA A 124 -6.17 5.40 4.19
N TYR A 125 -5.33 5.22 5.22
CA TYR A 125 -3.89 4.96 5.08
C TYR A 125 -3.53 3.47 4.99
N HIS A 126 -4.53 2.59 5.14
CA HIS A 126 -4.35 1.15 5.22
C HIS A 126 -5.18 0.44 4.15
N CYS A 127 -4.54 -0.51 3.48
CA CYS A 127 -5.20 -1.42 2.56
C CYS A 127 -5.92 -2.51 3.37
N PRO A 128 -7.23 -2.77 3.16
CA PRO A 128 -7.96 -3.82 3.87
C PRO A 128 -7.48 -5.26 3.60
N GLY A 129 -6.63 -5.45 2.59
CA GLY A 129 -5.94 -6.72 2.29
C GLY A 129 -4.55 -6.82 2.90
N ASP A 130 -4.00 -5.74 3.46
CA ASP A 130 -2.69 -5.72 4.09
C ASP A 130 -2.78 -6.26 5.52
N ASP A 131 -2.40 -7.51 5.72
CA ASP A 131 -2.45 -8.16 7.02
C ASP A 131 -1.16 -7.97 7.85
N ARG A 132 -0.20 -7.12 7.44
CA ARG A 132 1.12 -7.00 8.11
C ARG A 132 1.04 -6.58 9.58
N ILE A 133 0.02 -5.82 9.96
CA ILE A 133 -0.22 -5.45 11.37
C ILE A 133 -0.64 -6.65 12.23
N ARG A 134 -1.14 -7.73 11.63
CA ARG A 134 -1.62 -8.94 12.32
C ARG A 134 -0.71 -10.15 12.14
N ARG A 135 -0.20 -10.36 10.92
CA ARG A 135 0.59 -11.53 10.52
C ARG A 135 2.10 -11.29 10.56
N GLY A 136 2.54 -10.03 10.65
CA GLY A 136 3.95 -9.67 10.53
C GLY A 136 4.38 -9.39 9.11
N THR A 137 5.66 -9.07 8.96
CA THR A 137 6.34 -8.76 7.70
C THR A 137 7.32 -9.88 7.35
N SER A 138 7.99 -9.78 6.20
CA SER A 138 9.11 -10.66 5.84
C SER A 138 10.24 -10.64 6.87
N GLU A 139 10.33 -9.57 7.65
CA GLU A 139 11.36 -9.32 8.66
C GLU A 139 11.02 -9.89 10.04
N GLY A 140 9.77 -10.32 10.26
CA GLY A 140 9.32 -10.89 11.53
C GLY A 140 7.92 -10.49 11.93
N ARG A 141 7.47 -11.05 13.07
CA ARG A 141 6.11 -10.87 13.62
C ARG A 141 6.09 -10.24 15.00
N ASP A 142 7.24 -9.84 15.53
CA ASP A 142 7.31 -9.12 16.78
C ASP A 142 6.78 -7.68 16.60
N SER A 143 6.38 -7.03 17.69
CA SER A 143 5.75 -5.71 17.66
C SER A 143 6.64 -4.60 17.07
N SER A 144 7.95 -4.83 16.97
CA SER A 144 8.89 -3.89 16.33
C SER A 144 8.97 -4.03 14.81
N ARG A 145 8.33 -5.05 14.23
CA ARG A 145 8.32 -5.31 12.79
C ARG A 145 6.97 -5.10 12.12
N LEU A 146 5.91 -4.91 12.91
CA LEU A 146 4.56 -4.70 12.39
C LEU A 146 4.44 -3.34 11.69
N LEU A 147 3.64 -3.28 10.63
CA LEU A 147 3.37 -2.08 9.84
C LEU A 147 1.86 -1.90 9.67
N TYR A 148 1.39 -0.65 9.74
CA TYR A 148 0.00 -0.30 9.50
C TYR A 148 -0.19 0.39 8.14
N ARG A 149 0.63 1.39 7.82
CA ARG A 149 0.52 2.15 6.58
C ARG A 149 0.82 1.25 5.37
N SER A 150 -0.10 1.20 4.42
CA SER A 150 0.04 0.38 3.20
C SER A 150 0.47 1.18 1.97
N TYR A 151 0.33 2.50 2.02
CA TYR A 151 0.60 3.37 0.88
C TYR A 151 1.89 4.16 1.05
N SER A 152 2.52 4.49 -0.06
CA SER A 152 3.70 5.35 -0.12
C SER A 152 3.71 6.17 -1.39
N LEU A 153 4.41 7.30 -1.35
CA LEU A 153 4.79 8.02 -2.56
C LEU A 153 6.01 7.35 -3.20
N PRO A 154 6.15 7.32 -4.53
CA PRO A 154 7.42 7.01 -5.18
C PRO A 154 8.55 7.89 -4.63
N ASP A 155 9.76 7.34 -4.51
CA ASP A 155 10.91 8.07 -3.97
C ASP A 155 11.26 9.35 -4.74
N TYR A 156 10.94 9.40 -6.03
CA TYR A 156 11.07 10.61 -6.83
C TYR A 156 10.24 11.78 -6.27
N LEU A 157 9.16 11.49 -5.53
CA LEU A 157 8.27 12.43 -4.87
C LEU A 157 8.60 12.61 -3.38
N ARG A 158 9.77 12.15 -2.92
CA ARG A 158 10.21 12.43 -1.54
C ARG A 158 10.35 13.94 -1.28
N ALA A 159 10.59 14.74 -2.34
CA ALA A 159 10.66 16.20 -2.31
C ALA A 159 11.59 16.78 -1.24
N THR A 160 12.64 16.06 -0.83
CA THR A 160 13.54 16.48 0.27
C THR A 160 14.94 16.85 -0.20
N ALA A 161 15.46 16.26 -1.28
CA ALA A 161 16.71 16.71 -1.89
C ALA A 161 16.48 17.94 -2.78
N ARG A 162 17.57 18.66 -3.09
CA ARG A 162 17.52 19.87 -3.93
C ARG A 162 17.12 19.58 -5.38
N SER A 163 17.39 18.37 -5.86
CA SER A 163 17.06 17.92 -7.22
C SER A 163 15.65 17.37 -7.35
N ASP A 164 14.95 17.17 -6.24
CA ASP A 164 13.62 16.57 -6.26
C ASP A 164 12.59 17.63 -6.70
N PRO A 165 11.54 17.23 -7.45
CA PRO A 165 10.41 18.12 -7.76
C PRO A 165 9.78 18.65 -6.47
N ARG A 166 9.32 19.90 -6.54
CA ARG A 166 8.74 20.61 -5.38
C ARG A 166 7.33 21.08 -5.62
N LYS A 167 6.91 21.14 -6.89
CA LYS A 167 5.56 21.54 -7.26
C LYS A 167 4.86 20.47 -8.08
N THR A 168 3.56 20.31 -7.85
CA THR A 168 2.72 19.45 -8.69
C THR A 168 2.65 19.92 -10.14
N THR A 169 2.87 21.23 -10.37
CA THR A 169 2.94 21.84 -11.70
C THR A 169 4.25 21.56 -12.45
N ASP A 170 5.25 20.93 -11.81
CA ASP A 170 6.48 20.48 -12.46
C ASP A 170 6.23 19.26 -13.37
N PHE A 171 5.06 18.60 -13.26
CA PHE A 171 4.74 17.38 -13.97
C PHE A 171 3.79 17.62 -15.14
N THR A 172 4.18 17.12 -16.31
CA THR A 172 3.28 17.02 -17.48
C THR A 172 2.47 15.72 -17.41
N SER A 173 1.22 15.76 -17.88
CA SER A 173 0.33 14.59 -17.94
C SER A 173 0.05 13.93 -16.57
N PRO A 174 -0.49 14.68 -15.58
CA PRO A 174 -0.70 14.19 -14.22
C PRO A 174 -1.57 12.93 -14.15
N ALA A 175 -2.54 12.79 -15.06
CA ALA A 175 -3.39 11.59 -15.17
C ALA A 175 -2.63 10.30 -15.55
N THR A 176 -1.37 10.39 -15.99
CA THR A 176 -0.56 9.19 -16.27
C THR A 176 0.51 8.95 -15.22
N LYS A 177 0.71 9.88 -14.28
CA LYS A 177 1.81 9.82 -13.33
C LYS A 177 1.32 9.35 -11.98
N MET A 178 1.85 8.22 -11.52
CA MET A 178 1.52 7.67 -10.22
C MET A 178 1.99 8.62 -9.11
N LEU A 179 1.15 8.76 -8.10
CA LEU A 179 1.34 9.60 -6.93
C LEU A 179 1.49 8.76 -5.66
N PHE A 180 0.58 7.80 -5.47
CA PHE A 180 0.66 6.82 -4.40
C PHE A 180 0.66 5.41 -4.97
N VAL A 181 1.41 4.53 -4.30
CA VAL A 181 1.48 3.11 -4.60
C VAL A 181 1.17 2.32 -3.34
N GLU A 182 0.62 1.13 -3.50
CA GLU A 182 0.48 0.15 -2.41
C GLU A 182 1.82 -0.56 -2.22
N GLU A 183 2.55 -0.22 -1.16
CA GLU A 183 3.92 -0.67 -0.94
C GLU A 183 4.00 -1.79 0.09
N ILE A 184 4.73 -2.86 -0.24
CA ILE A 184 5.15 -3.88 0.72
C ILE A 184 6.50 -3.48 1.32
N TYR A 185 6.51 -2.41 2.11
CA TYR A 185 7.72 -2.02 2.84
C TYR A 185 8.31 -3.19 3.65
N ASP A 186 9.59 -3.47 3.38
CA ASP A 186 10.33 -4.62 3.90
C ASP A 186 11.69 -4.26 4.51
N ALA A 187 11.89 -2.99 4.87
CA ALA A 187 13.16 -2.56 5.47
C ALA A 187 13.36 -3.14 6.88
N GLY A 188 14.57 -3.65 7.12
CA GLY A 188 14.94 -4.21 8.41
C GLY A 188 15.13 -3.16 9.50
N GLY A 189 14.80 -3.52 10.74
CA GLY A 189 15.11 -2.73 11.94
C GLY A 189 14.21 -1.50 12.19
N VAL A 190 13.17 -1.31 11.39
CA VAL A 190 12.21 -0.22 11.54
C VAL A 190 10.78 -0.76 11.65
N ASN A 191 9.98 -0.09 12.46
CA ASN A 191 8.60 -0.46 12.75
C ASN A 191 7.60 0.37 11.95
N HIS A 192 8.04 1.28 11.09
CA HIS A 192 7.19 2.13 10.28
C HIS A 192 7.83 2.27 8.90
N ASN A 193 7.03 2.65 7.93
CA ASN A 193 7.54 2.90 6.61
C ASN A 193 8.18 4.31 6.57
N VAL A 194 9.51 4.34 6.45
CA VAL A 194 10.34 5.55 6.57
C VAL A 194 10.39 6.32 5.26
N ASP A 195 10.58 5.62 4.15
CA ASP A 195 10.94 6.20 2.86
C ASP A 195 9.76 6.16 1.88
N GLY A 196 10.00 6.62 0.66
CA GLY A 196 9.09 6.36 -0.44
C GLY A 196 9.35 4.97 -1.04
N TRP A 197 8.49 4.60 -1.99
CA TRP A 197 8.70 3.40 -2.78
C TRP A 197 9.82 3.63 -3.79
N SER A 198 10.95 2.93 -3.64
CA SER A 198 12.06 3.03 -4.59
C SER A 198 11.81 2.19 -5.85
N TYR A 199 12.06 2.79 -7.01
CA TYR A 199 12.07 2.13 -8.32
C TYR A 199 13.04 2.82 -9.28
N ASN A 200 13.73 2.03 -10.10
CA ASN A 200 14.66 2.54 -11.11
C ASN A 200 14.03 2.36 -12.50
N PRO A 201 13.42 3.41 -13.08
CA PRO A 201 12.73 3.28 -14.35
C PRO A 201 13.68 2.95 -15.51
N GLY A 202 13.26 2.08 -16.42
CA GLY A 202 13.99 1.72 -17.63
C GLY A 202 15.13 0.71 -17.44
N THR A 203 15.40 0.24 -16.22
CA THR A 203 16.43 -0.77 -15.99
C THR A 203 15.92 -2.20 -16.15
N ASN A 204 14.60 -2.38 -16.35
CA ASN A 204 13.95 -3.69 -16.38
C ASN A 204 14.34 -4.54 -15.15
N SER A 205 14.38 -3.91 -13.97
CA SER A 205 14.64 -4.53 -12.67
C SER A 205 13.74 -3.95 -11.59
N LEU A 206 13.41 -4.72 -10.56
CA LEU A 206 12.66 -4.21 -9.41
C LEU A 206 13.58 -3.81 -8.26
N TRP A 207 13.22 -2.73 -7.59
CA TRP A 207 13.77 -2.39 -6.27
C TRP A 207 12.73 -2.76 -5.23
N ASP A 208 11.89 -1.86 -4.72
CA ASP A 208 10.98 -2.24 -3.65
C ASP A 208 9.70 -2.93 -4.13
N PRO A 209 9.17 -3.87 -3.32
CA PRO A 209 8.01 -4.64 -3.71
C PRO A 209 6.70 -3.85 -3.55
N LEU A 210 5.75 -4.13 -4.44
CA LEU A 210 4.40 -3.54 -4.43
C LEU A 210 3.34 -4.56 -3.98
N GLY A 211 2.16 -4.06 -3.64
CA GLY A 211 1.02 -4.81 -3.18
C GLY A 211 0.61 -5.94 -4.13
N VAL A 212 0.30 -7.09 -3.56
CA VAL A 212 -0.36 -8.22 -4.25
C VAL A 212 -1.64 -8.62 -3.52
N PHE A 213 -2.15 -7.74 -2.65
CA PHE A 213 -3.18 -8.02 -1.65
C PHE A 213 -4.58 -8.25 -2.20
N HIS A 214 -4.77 -8.09 -3.52
CA HIS A 214 -6.07 -8.13 -4.20
C HIS A 214 -6.02 -9.03 -5.44
N SER A 215 -5.88 -10.34 -5.25
CA SER A 215 -5.74 -11.33 -6.35
C SER A 215 -4.61 -11.00 -7.33
N ASN A 216 -3.39 -10.77 -6.80
CA ASN A 216 -2.20 -10.35 -7.56
C ASN A 216 -2.37 -9.00 -8.27
N SER A 217 -3.11 -8.08 -7.64
CA SER A 217 -3.27 -6.72 -8.15
C SER A 217 -2.79 -5.71 -7.11
N CYS A 218 -2.38 -4.55 -7.60
CA CYS A 218 -1.95 -3.40 -6.82
C CYS A 218 -2.83 -2.19 -7.17
N THR A 219 -3.11 -1.37 -6.17
CA THR A 219 -3.83 -0.11 -6.36
C THR A 219 -2.87 1.08 -6.44
N PHE A 220 -3.22 2.05 -7.27
CA PHE A 220 -2.44 3.25 -7.51
C PHE A 220 -3.33 4.47 -7.46
N SER A 221 -2.79 5.58 -6.93
CA SER A 221 -3.33 6.92 -7.17
C SER A 221 -2.47 7.63 -8.19
N PHE A 222 -3.05 8.58 -8.92
CA PHE A 222 -2.37 9.42 -9.90
C PHE A 222 -2.38 10.89 -9.49
N MET A 223 -1.54 11.71 -10.13
CA MET A 223 -1.31 13.11 -9.74
C MET A 223 -2.50 14.04 -9.97
N ASP A 224 -3.48 13.63 -10.76
CA ASP A 224 -4.78 14.33 -10.93
C ASP A 224 -5.83 13.89 -9.89
N GLY A 225 -5.47 12.97 -8.98
CA GLY A 225 -6.32 12.50 -7.90
C GLY A 225 -7.23 11.31 -8.22
N HIS A 226 -7.20 10.75 -9.44
CA HIS A 226 -7.89 9.49 -9.70
C HIS A 226 -7.07 8.29 -9.19
N ALA A 227 -7.72 7.13 -9.13
CA ALA A 227 -7.09 5.87 -8.75
C ALA A 227 -7.44 4.76 -9.74
N ALA A 228 -6.53 3.80 -9.89
CA ALA A 228 -6.73 2.63 -10.72
C ALA A 228 -6.12 1.38 -10.07
N VAL A 229 -6.49 0.22 -10.62
CA VAL A 229 -5.95 -1.08 -10.23
C VAL A 229 -5.18 -1.65 -11.40
N THR A 230 -3.97 -2.15 -11.14
CA THR A 230 -3.17 -2.88 -12.11
C THR A 230 -2.98 -4.30 -11.63
N LYS A 231 -3.23 -5.25 -12.51
CA LYS A 231 -3.01 -6.67 -12.24
C LYS A 231 -1.63 -7.07 -12.74
N TRP A 232 -0.86 -7.72 -11.87
CA TRP A 232 0.44 -8.29 -12.24
C TRP A 232 0.23 -9.51 -13.13
N THR A 233 0.80 -9.49 -14.32
CA THR A 233 0.67 -10.57 -15.30
C THR A 233 1.90 -11.47 -15.30
N ASP A 234 3.09 -10.94 -15.01
CA ASP A 234 4.31 -11.73 -14.90
C ASP A 234 4.40 -12.39 -13.51
N LYS A 235 4.50 -13.72 -13.50
CA LYS A 235 4.63 -14.49 -12.25
C LYS A 235 5.87 -14.10 -11.44
N ARG A 236 6.94 -13.65 -12.10
CA ARG A 236 8.18 -13.22 -11.45
C ARG A 236 7.94 -11.96 -10.61
N THR A 237 7.07 -11.06 -11.06
CA THR A 237 6.63 -9.88 -10.29
C THR A 237 5.94 -10.31 -9.01
N VAL A 238 4.95 -11.21 -9.10
CA VAL A 238 4.20 -11.71 -7.95
C VAL A 238 5.12 -12.43 -6.95
N ILE A 239 6.01 -13.30 -7.43
CA ILE A 239 6.97 -14.01 -6.58
C ILE A 239 7.90 -13.02 -5.88
N TYR A 240 8.44 -12.04 -6.61
CA TYR A 240 9.31 -11.02 -6.04
C TYR A 240 8.61 -10.21 -4.94
N PHE A 241 7.36 -9.81 -5.16
CA PHE A 241 6.58 -9.04 -4.20
C PHE A 241 6.13 -9.84 -2.99
N MET A 242 5.89 -11.15 -3.13
CA MET A 242 5.55 -12.01 -2.01
C MET A 242 6.77 -12.44 -1.18
N SER A 243 7.90 -12.71 -1.83
CA SER A 243 9.10 -13.22 -1.16
C SER A 243 10.37 -12.98 -1.97
N ARG A 244 11.19 -12.03 -1.51
CA ARG A 244 12.52 -11.77 -2.09
C ARG A 244 13.46 -12.97 -2.00
N SER A 245 13.38 -13.77 -0.94
CA SER A 245 14.22 -14.96 -0.79
C SER A 245 13.84 -16.05 -1.79
N GLN A 246 12.55 -16.21 -2.08
CA GLN A 246 12.07 -17.13 -3.11
C GLN A 246 12.45 -16.64 -4.51
N ALA A 247 12.33 -15.34 -4.79
CA ALA A 247 12.80 -14.78 -6.06
C ALA A 247 14.30 -15.08 -6.26
N ALA A 248 15.11 -14.83 -5.22
CA ALA A 248 16.56 -15.06 -5.26
C ALA A 248 16.91 -16.53 -5.53
N SER A 249 16.21 -17.49 -4.93
CA SER A 249 16.44 -18.91 -5.20
C SER A 249 16.04 -19.34 -6.62
N MET A 250 15.23 -18.53 -7.31
CA MET A 250 14.83 -18.70 -8.70
C MET A 250 15.70 -17.90 -9.69
N GLY A 251 16.76 -17.22 -9.21
CA GLY A 251 17.74 -16.54 -10.04
C GLY A 251 17.41 -15.11 -10.46
N PHE A 252 16.45 -14.46 -9.81
CA PHE A 252 16.16 -13.02 -10.01
C PHE A 252 15.95 -12.32 -8.66
N GLY A 253 16.03 -11.00 -8.62
CA GLY A 253 15.98 -10.31 -7.33
C GLY A 253 16.10 -8.81 -7.41
N LYS A 254 16.35 -8.20 -6.25
CA LYS A 254 16.51 -6.76 -6.12
C LYS A 254 17.61 -6.27 -7.05
N ASN A 255 17.31 -5.23 -7.82
CA ASN A 255 18.24 -4.60 -8.77
C ASN A 255 18.86 -5.60 -9.77
N SER A 256 18.19 -6.72 -10.03
CA SER A 256 18.58 -7.71 -11.03
C SER A 256 17.71 -7.55 -12.25
N GLN A 257 18.32 -7.39 -13.42
CA GLN A 257 17.58 -7.24 -14.67
C GLN A 257 16.84 -8.54 -15.02
N PHE A 258 15.57 -8.44 -15.36
CA PHE A 258 14.77 -9.58 -15.79
C PHE A 258 15.22 -10.07 -17.17
N ASN A 259 15.40 -11.38 -17.31
CA ASN A 259 15.64 -12.03 -18.59
C ASN A 259 14.72 -13.26 -18.73
N PRO A 260 13.78 -13.30 -19.69
CA PRO A 260 13.42 -12.24 -20.65
C PRO A 260 12.87 -10.98 -19.95
N PRO A 261 12.71 -9.83 -20.65
CA PRO A 261 12.13 -8.63 -20.07
C PRO A 261 10.79 -8.87 -19.38
N ASN A 262 10.49 -8.11 -18.34
CA ASN A 262 9.26 -8.23 -17.56
C ASN A 262 8.25 -7.16 -18.03
N GLU A 263 7.08 -7.60 -18.47
CA GLU A 263 6.04 -6.74 -19.04
C GLU A 263 5.39 -5.80 -18.02
N ASP A 264 5.31 -6.22 -16.75
CA ASP A 264 4.76 -5.37 -15.68
C ASP A 264 5.61 -4.10 -15.48
N LEU A 265 6.92 -4.19 -15.75
CA LEU A 265 7.85 -3.07 -15.60
C LEU A 265 7.68 -2.03 -16.72
N LEU A 266 7.20 -2.43 -17.90
CA LEU A 266 6.87 -1.46 -18.97
C LEU A 266 5.73 -0.54 -18.51
N TRP A 267 4.73 -1.11 -17.81
CA TRP A 267 3.64 -0.33 -17.23
C TRP A 267 4.17 0.59 -16.12
N LEU A 268 5.01 0.08 -15.22
CA LEU A 268 5.62 0.90 -14.16
C LEU A 268 6.44 2.05 -14.73
N ASP A 269 7.28 1.79 -15.73
CA ASP A 269 8.11 2.80 -16.41
C ASP A 269 7.25 3.92 -17.01
N ALA A 270 6.16 3.57 -17.70
CA ALA A 270 5.28 4.56 -18.33
C ALA A 270 4.60 5.50 -17.30
N HIS A 271 4.25 4.95 -16.13
CA HIS A 271 3.51 5.69 -15.11
C HIS A 271 4.39 6.29 -14.01
N TYR A 272 5.69 5.98 -13.97
CA TYR A 272 6.60 6.54 -12.98
C TYR A 272 6.69 8.07 -13.15
N PRO A 273 6.67 8.85 -12.04
CA PRO A 273 6.68 10.31 -12.11
C PRO A 273 8.04 10.90 -12.50
N GLY A 274 9.13 10.15 -12.30
CA GLY A 274 10.49 10.56 -12.67
C GLY A 274 10.91 10.13 -14.07
N LYS A 275 12.03 10.70 -14.57
CA LYS A 275 12.51 10.46 -15.93
C LYS A 275 12.71 8.96 -16.20
N THR A 276 11.92 8.45 -17.14
CA THR A 276 12.28 7.32 -18.00
C THR A 276 13.58 7.65 -18.72
N LEU A 277 14.62 6.82 -18.57
CA LEU A 277 15.90 6.97 -19.26
C LEU A 277 15.82 6.75 -20.80
N TYR A 278 14.62 6.72 -21.40
CA TYR A 278 14.43 6.48 -22.84
C TYR A 278 13.53 7.53 -23.47
N ALA A 279 14.12 8.69 -23.73
CA ALA A 279 13.70 9.62 -24.77
C ALA A 279 14.92 10.45 -25.20
N GLN A 280 15.84 9.80 -25.91
CA GLN A 280 16.74 10.42 -26.88
C GLN A 280 16.69 9.61 -28.16
#